data_AF-A0A7W9PAX3-F1
#
_entry.id   AF-A0A7W9PAX3-F1
#
_cell.length_a   1.000
_cell.length_b   1.000
_cell.length_c   1.000
_cell.angle_alpha   90.00
_cell.angle_beta   90.00
_cell.angle_gamma   90.00
#
_symmetry.space_group_name_H-M   'P 1'
#
loop_
_entity.id
_entity.type
_entity.pdbx_description
1 polymer ?
#
loop_
_entity_poly.entity_id
_entity_poly.type
_entity_poly.pdbx_seq_one_letter_code
_entity_poly.pdbx_strand_id
1 'polypeptide(L)'
;MRSQEPGDLRSDVAALTQAVDDGRLWIDGVLVADGVHERCARRYEQLADEVEQQLRTLRAAVSLPGFGGFESGNALRRGFEDKAAQGLDRLQEYADAARQLAAALRAAATAYAEHEADISAAIGRVGADTVGVGHA
;
A
#
# COMPACT_ATOMS: atom_id res chain seq x y z
N MET A 1 -10.96 9.84 37.09
CA MET A 1 -9.68 9.94 36.37
C MET A 1 -8.97 8.59 36.53
N ARG A 2 -9.23 7.63 35.63
CA ARG A 2 -8.51 6.34 35.64
C ARG A 2 -7.27 6.53 34.78
N SER A 3 -6.11 6.54 35.43
CA SER A 3 -4.82 6.47 34.77
C SER A 3 -4.75 5.18 33.96
N GLN A 4 -4.48 5.30 32.67
CA GLN A 4 -4.27 4.18 31.78
C GLN A 4 -2.77 3.84 31.87
N GLU A 5 -2.46 2.71 32.51
CA GLU A 5 -1.12 2.14 32.54
C GLU A 5 -0.62 1.92 31.09
N PRO A 6 0.67 2.14 30.79
CA PRO A 6 1.21 1.84 29.46
C PRO A 6 1.14 0.33 29.25
N GLY A 7 0.19 -0.11 28.43
CA GLY A 7 0.05 -1.50 28.00
C GLY A 7 1.38 -1.98 27.40
N ASP A 8 1.81 -3.16 27.83
CA ASP A 8 2.96 -3.83 27.24
C ASP A 8 2.69 -4.03 25.74
N LEU A 9 3.44 -3.33 24.89
CA LEU A 9 3.33 -3.42 23.42
C LEU A 9 3.32 -4.87 22.91
N ARG A 10 3.96 -5.81 23.62
CA ARG A 10 3.91 -7.23 23.28
C ARG A 10 2.54 -7.86 23.51
N SER A 11 1.85 -7.45 24.57
CA SER A 11 0.47 -7.85 24.87
C SER A 11 -0.50 -7.26 23.85
N ASP A 12 -0.28 -6.02 23.42
CA ASP A 12 -1.13 -5.36 22.42
C ASP A 12 -0.97 -5.99 21.03
N VAL A 13 0.25 -6.35 20.65
CA VAL A 13 0.51 -7.09 19.40
C VAL A 13 -0.10 -8.49 19.45
N ALA A 14 0.03 -9.22 20.56
CA ALA A 14 -0.58 -10.54 20.71
C ALA A 14 -2.11 -10.48 20.64
N ALA A 15 -2.73 -9.45 21.24
CA ALA A 15 -4.17 -9.23 21.16
C ALA A 15 -4.62 -8.88 19.73
N LEU A 16 -3.80 -8.11 18.99
CA LEU A 16 -4.06 -7.81 17.59
C LEU A 16 -3.95 -9.07 16.71
N THR A 17 -2.91 -9.89 16.89
CA THR A 17 -2.74 -11.15 16.16
C THR A 17 -3.90 -12.11 16.44
N GLN A 18 -4.32 -12.25 17.70
CA GLN A 18 -5.48 -13.06 18.05
C GLN A 18 -6.78 -12.53 17.42
N ALA A 19 -6.96 -11.21 17.36
CA ALA A 19 -8.13 -10.61 16.70
C ALA A 19 -8.13 -10.84 15.17
N VAL A 20 -6.95 -10.93 14.54
CA VAL A 20 -6.81 -11.34 13.14
C VAL A 20 -7.19 -12.82 12.97
N ASP A 21 -6.63 -13.70 13.80
CA ASP A 21 -6.83 -15.15 13.72
C ASP A 21 -8.30 -15.54 13.98
N ASP A 22 -8.96 -14.84 14.88
CA ASP A 22 -10.39 -15.06 15.18
C ASP A 22 -11.32 -14.44 14.12
N GLY A 23 -10.78 -13.82 13.07
CA GLY A 23 -11.55 -13.11 12.06
C GLY A 23 -12.35 -11.96 12.66
N ARG A 24 -11.83 -11.30 13.69
CA ARG A 24 -12.49 -10.19 14.41
C ARG A 24 -11.85 -8.84 14.15
N LEU A 25 -10.78 -8.78 13.36
CA LEU A 25 -10.17 -7.52 12.97
C LEU A 25 -10.95 -6.89 11.82
N TRP A 26 -11.37 -5.65 12.05
CA TRP A 26 -12.04 -4.80 11.06
C TRP A 26 -11.14 -3.60 10.80
N ILE A 27 -10.74 -3.38 9.54
CA ILE A 27 -10.11 -2.14 9.12
C ILE A 27 -11.15 -1.37 8.31
N ASP A 28 -11.45 -0.14 8.71
CA ASP A 28 -12.44 0.73 8.07
C ASP A 28 -13.81 0.05 7.83
N GLY A 29 -14.24 -0.79 8.78
CA GLY A 29 -15.54 -1.47 8.71
C GLY A 29 -15.59 -2.70 7.81
N VAL A 30 -14.45 -3.28 7.42
CA VAL A 30 -14.40 -4.53 6.62
C VAL A 30 -13.63 -5.65 7.34
N LEU A 31 -14.26 -6.83 7.43
CA LEU A 31 -13.71 -8.06 8.01
C LEU A 31 -12.45 -8.50 7.25
N VAL A 32 -11.38 -8.80 7.98
CA VAL A 32 -10.14 -9.37 7.43
C VAL A 32 -10.37 -10.86 7.10
N ALA A 33 -11.02 -11.11 5.97
CA ALA A 33 -11.18 -12.44 5.38
C ALA A 33 -11.19 -12.28 3.86
N ASP A 34 -10.14 -12.78 3.21
CA ASP A 34 -9.89 -12.80 1.77
C ASP A 34 -9.97 -11.47 0.99
N GLY A 35 -9.05 -11.30 0.03
CA GLY A 35 -9.02 -10.14 -0.88
C GLY A 35 -8.65 -8.78 -0.27
N VAL A 36 -8.12 -8.74 0.97
CA VAL A 36 -7.59 -7.51 1.58
C VAL A 36 -6.41 -6.96 0.77
N HIS A 37 -5.47 -7.81 0.38
CA HIS A 37 -4.35 -7.45 -0.47
C HIS A 37 -4.79 -6.77 -1.77
N GLU A 38 -5.85 -7.29 -2.41
CA GLU A 38 -6.39 -6.73 -3.65
C GLU A 38 -7.13 -5.40 -3.41
N ARG A 39 -7.86 -5.25 -2.31
CA ARG A 39 -8.47 -3.96 -1.93
C ARG A 39 -7.41 -2.89 -1.63
N CYS A 40 -6.35 -3.25 -0.90
CA CYS A 40 -5.23 -2.35 -0.63
C CYS A 40 -4.50 -1.98 -1.92
N ALA A 41 -4.21 -2.94 -2.80
CA ALA A 41 -3.58 -2.69 -4.08
C ALA A 41 -4.41 -1.73 -4.95
N ARG A 42 -5.73 -1.98 -5.09
CA ARG A 42 -6.65 -1.09 -5.80
C ARG A 42 -6.67 0.33 -5.24
N ARG A 43 -6.58 0.48 -3.91
CA ARG A 43 -6.55 1.80 -3.29
C ARG A 43 -5.30 2.59 -3.66
N TYR A 44 -4.15 1.94 -3.69
CA TYR A 44 -2.91 2.57 -4.13
C TYR A 44 -2.89 2.87 -5.63
N GLU A 45 -3.51 2.03 -6.45
CA GLU A 45 -3.72 2.33 -7.88
C GLU A 45 -4.61 3.55 -8.08
N GLN A 46 -5.75 3.61 -7.37
CA GLN A 46 -6.64 4.76 -7.42
C GLN A 46 -5.92 6.05 -6.97
N LEU A 47 -5.12 5.98 -5.91
CA LEU A 47 -4.31 7.10 -5.46
C LEU A 47 -3.31 7.56 -6.54
N ALA A 48 -2.63 6.63 -7.20
CA ALA A 48 -1.70 6.95 -8.29
C ALA A 48 -2.44 7.64 -9.45
N ASP A 49 -3.61 7.13 -9.83
CA ASP A 49 -4.42 7.69 -10.92
C ASP A 49 -4.92 9.11 -10.60
N GLU A 50 -5.36 9.34 -9.36
CA GLU A 50 -5.78 10.66 -8.87
C GLU A 50 -4.62 11.66 -8.90
N VAL A 51 -3.44 11.25 -8.45
CA VAL A 51 -2.22 12.08 -8.48
C VAL A 51 -1.84 12.41 -9.92
N GLU A 52 -1.84 11.45 -10.82
CA GLU A 52 -1.52 11.70 -12.23
C GLU A 52 -2.53 12.59 -12.93
N GLN A 53 -3.81 12.50 -12.58
CA GLN A 53 -4.83 13.39 -13.08
C GLN A 53 -4.55 14.84 -12.64
N GLN A 54 -4.18 15.07 -11.38
CA GLN A 54 -3.76 16.39 -10.91
C GLN A 54 -2.49 16.87 -11.60
N LEU A 55 -1.55 15.95 -11.83
CA LEU A 55 -0.27 16.23 -12.47
C LEU A 55 -0.44 16.71 -13.91
N ARG A 56 -1.39 16.13 -14.67
CA ARG A 56 -1.77 16.62 -16.01
C ARG A 56 -2.29 18.05 -15.97
N THR A 57 -3.15 18.37 -14.99
CA THR A 57 -3.68 19.74 -14.82
C THR A 57 -2.58 20.73 -14.44
N LEU A 58 -1.70 20.36 -13.50
CA LEU A 58 -0.64 21.24 -13.02
C LEU A 58 0.45 21.47 -14.08
N ARG A 59 0.82 20.45 -14.86
CA ARG A 59 1.77 20.59 -15.98
C ARG A 59 1.34 21.66 -16.98
N ALA A 60 0.04 21.76 -17.26
CA ALA A 60 -0.49 22.78 -18.16
C ALA A 60 -0.40 24.22 -17.59
N ALA A 61 -0.22 24.36 -16.28
CA ALA A 61 -0.21 25.65 -15.57
C ALA A 61 1.21 26.15 -15.20
N VAL A 62 2.28 25.46 -15.60
CA VAL A 62 3.67 25.81 -15.19
C VAL A 62 4.17 27.12 -15.81
N SER A 63 3.63 27.55 -16.96
CA SER A 63 4.05 28.80 -17.61
C SER A 63 3.45 30.02 -16.90
N LEU A 64 4.32 30.87 -16.34
CA LEU A 64 3.92 32.04 -15.55
C LEU A 64 4.23 33.36 -16.30
N PRO A 65 3.21 34.01 -16.88
CA PRO A 65 3.36 35.39 -17.35
C PRO A 65 3.41 36.37 -16.17
N GLY A 66 3.93 37.59 -16.38
CA GLY A 66 3.77 38.70 -15.42
C GLY A 66 5.02 39.13 -14.64
N PHE A 67 6.19 38.53 -14.89
CA PHE A 67 7.45 38.95 -14.23
C PHE A 67 8.13 40.19 -14.84
N GLY A 68 7.53 40.81 -15.88
CA GLY A 68 8.10 41.98 -16.57
C GLY A 68 9.23 41.62 -17.55
N GLY A 69 9.75 42.62 -18.27
CA GLY A 69 10.79 42.45 -19.30
C GLY A 69 12.23 42.61 -18.82
N PHE A 70 12.44 42.89 -17.53
CA PHE A 70 13.77 43.05 -16.94
C PHE A 70 14.48 41.70 -16.75
N GLU A 71 15.81 41.72 -16.73
CA GLU A 71 16.62 40.52 -16.52
C GLU A 71 16.32 39.82 -15.18
N SER A 72 16.11 40.60 -14.11
CA SER A 72 15.70 40.10 -12.80
C SER A 72 14.34 39.40 -12.83
N GLY A 73 13.40 39.91 -13.63
CA GLY A 73 12.10 39.29 -13.87
C GLY A 73 12.22 37.94 -14.58
N ASN A 74 13.06 37.88 -15.62
CA ASN A 74 13.35 36.63 -16.33
C ASN A 74 14.03 35.58 -15.42
N ALA A 75 14.93 36.01 -14.53
CA ALA A 75 15.57 35.12 -13.56
C ALA A 75 14.58 34.54 -12.55
N LEU A 76 13.66 35.37 -12.02
CA LEU A 76 12.60 34.91 -11.12
C LEU A 76 11.64 33.95 -11.81
N ARG A 77 11.17 34.29 -13.03
CA ARG A 77 10.30 33.42 -13.81
C ARG A 77 10.90 32.02 -13.94
N ARG A 78 12.15 31.92 -14.41
CA ARG A 78 12.86 30.63 -14.54
C ARG A 78 12.94 29.90 -13.20
N GLY A 79 13.31 30.59 -12.12
CA GLY A 79 13.39 29.96 -10.80
C GLY A 79 12.06 29.43 -10.27
N PHE A 80 10.94 30.06 -10.60
CA PHE A 80 9.60 29.55 -10.28
C PHE A 80 9.20 28.37 -11.16
N GLU A 81 9.45 28.46 -12.47
CA GLU A 81 9.20 27.38 -13.43
C GLU A 81 10.01 26.12 -13.08
N ASP A 82 11.29 26.27 -12.73
CA ASP A 82 12.16 25.17 -12.30
C ASP A 82 11.64 24.51 -11.02
N LYS A 83 11.19 25.30 -10.03
CA LYS A 83 10.61 24.77 -8.79
C LYS A 83 9.28 24.05 -9.04
N ALA A 84 8.46 24.59 -9.94
CA ALA A 84 7.21 23.95 -10.32
C ALA A 84 7.49 22.61 -11.01
N ALA A 85 8.47 22.55 -11.91
CA ALA A 85 8.92 21.31 -12.55
C ALA A 85 9.40 20.29 -11.52
N GLN A 86 10.27 20.68 -10.57
CA GLN A 86 10.72 19.80 -9.49
C GLN A 86 9.57 19.27 -8.64
N GLY A 87 8.58 20.12 -8.31
CA GLY A 87 7.40 19.69 -7.57
C GLY A 87 6.56 18.65 -8.33
N LEU A 88 6.43 18.82 -9.65
CA LEU A 88 5.77 17.85 -10.51
C LEU A 88 6.52 16.53 -10.58
N ASP A 89 7.86 16.55 -10.64
CA ASP A 89 8.66 15.34 -10.62
C ASP A 89 8.44 14.54 -9.32
N ARG A 90 8.37 15.22 -8.17
CA ARG A 90 8.07 14.56 -6.88
C ARG A 90 6.67 13.95 -6.82
N LEU A 91 5.68 14.61 -7.41
CA LEU A 91 4.32 14.04 -7.51
C LEU A 91 4.30 12.81 -8.42
N GLN A 92 5.11 12.79 -9.48
CA GLN A 92 5.24 11.62 -10.35
C GLN A 92 5.92 10.46 -9.60
N GLU A 93 7.03 10.71 -8.90
CA GLU A 93 7.72 9.72 -8.06
C GLU A 93 6.76 9.11 -7.02
N TYR A 94 5.88 9.93 -6.45
CA TYR A 94 4.86 9.48 -5.50
C TYR A 94 3.82 8.54 -6.12
N ALA A 95 3.31 8.87 -7.31
CA ALA A 95 2.38 8.00 -8.04
C ALA A 95 3.04 6.66 -8.40
N ASP A 96 4.30 6.69 -8.83
CA ASP A 96 5.07 5.48 -9.17
C ASP A 96 5.29 4.59 -7.93
N ALA A 97 5.63 5.20 -6.79
CA ALA A 97 5.79 4.47 -5.52
C ALA A 97 4.48 3.81 -5.06
N ALA A 98 3.33 4.50 -5.22
CA ALA A 98 2.04 3.91 -4.91
C ALA A 98 1.75 2.67 -5.77
N ARG A 99 2.06 2.70 -7.08
CA ARG A 99 1.92 1.53 -7.96
C ARG A 99 2.85 0.38 -7.57
N GLN A 100 4.09 0.68 -7.21
CA GLN A 100 5.04 -0.34 -6.74
C GLN A 100 4.51 -1.04 -5.49
N LEU A 101 3.91 -0.29 -4.56
CA LEU A 101 3.31 -0.86 -3.37
C LEU A 101 2.09 -1.74 -3.68
N ALA A 102 1.23 -1.32 -4.63
CA ALA A 102 0.13 -2.14 -5.11
C ALA A 102 0.62 -3.48 -5.70
N ALA A 103 1.67 -3.44 -6.52
CA ALA A 103 2.27 -4.63 -7.10
C ALA A 103 2.88 -5.55 -6.02
N ALA A 104 3.58 -4.98 -5.03
CA ALA A 104 4.16 -5.73 -3.92
C ALA A 104 3.09 -6.45 -3.08
N LEU A 105 1.96 -5.79 -2.82
CA LEU A 105 0.84 -6.39 -2.09
C LEU A 105 0.27 -7.62 -2.81
N ARG A 106 0.11 -7.55 -4.13
CA ARG A 106 -0.36 -8.70 -4.94
C ARG A 106 0.68 -9.82 -4.97
N ALA A 107 1.95 -9.48 -5.18
CA ALA A 107 3.03 -10.47 -5.19
C ALA A 107 3.13 -11.22 -3.85
N ALA A 108 3.02 -10.50 -2.73
CA ALA A 108 2.99 -11.11 -1.41
C ALA A 108 1.80 -12.05 -1.24
N ALA A 109 0.60 -11.63 -1.69
CA ALA A 109 -0.59 -12.47 -1.62
C ALA A 109 -0.45 -13.78 -2.42
N THR A 110 0.12 -13.72 -3.62
CA THR A 110 0.40 -14.91 -4.43
C THR A 110 1.36 -15.85 -3.70
N ALA A 111 2.46 -15.32 -3.15
CA ALA A 111 3.44 -16.13 -2.43
C ALA A 111 2.82 -16.83 -1.19
N TYR A 112 1.95 -16.13 -0.45
CA TYR A 112 1.25 -16.74 0.68
C TYR A 112 0.30 -17.86 0.25
N ALA A 113 -0.47 -17.66 -0.84
CA ALA A 113 -1.38 -18.67 -1.36
C ALA A 113 -0.63 -19.92 -1.86
N GLU A 114 0.52 -19.75 -2.49
CA GLU A 114 1.39 -20.87 -2.93
C GLU A 114 1.91 -21.67 -1.73
N HIS A 115 2.43 -20.99 -0.71
CA HIS A 115 2.92 -21.64 0.51
C HIS A 115 1.82 -22.41 1.26
N GLU A 116 0.62 -21.84 1.35
CA GLU A 116 -0.53 -22.51 1.97
C GLU A 116 -0.92 -23.77 1.19
N ALA A 117 -0.94 -23.71 -0.15
CA ALA A 117 -1.23 -24.86 -0.98
C ALA A 117 -0.20 -25.98 -0.82
N ASP A 118 1.10 -25.64 -0.77
CA ASP A 118 2.18 -26.60 -0.57
C ASP A 118 2.11 -27.28 0.80
N ILE A 119 1.86 -26.50 1.86
CA ILE A 119 1.70 -27.02 3.23
C ILE A 119 0.46 -27.92 3.31
N SER A 120 -0.67 -27.47 2.79
CA SER A 120 -1.91 -28.24 2.77
C SER A 120 -1.75 -29.57 2.02
N ALA A 121 -1.05 -29.56 0.88
CA ALA A 121 -0.73 -30.77 0.13
C ALA A 121 0.20 -31.71 0.90
N ALA A 122 1.19 -31.18 1.63
CA ALA A 122 2.09 -31.98 2.46
C ALA A 122 1.35 -32.63 3.64
N ILE A 123 0.51 -31.87 4.35
CA ILE A 123 -0.33 -32.38 5.43
C ILE A 123 -1.30 -33.44 4.91
N GLY A 124 -1.94 -33.21 3.77
CA GLY A 124 -2.86 -34.17 3.14
C GLY A 124 -2.19 -35.51 2.84
N ARG A 125 -0.94 -35.51 2.37
CA ARG A 125 -0.15 -36.74 2.15
C ARG A 125 0.13 -37.47 3.47
N VAL A 126 0.57 -36.77 4.51
CA VAL A 126 0.84 -37.37 5.83
C VAL A 126 -0.44 -37.94 6.45
N GLY A 127 -1.57 -37.25 6.31
CA GLY A 127 -2.87 -37.74 6.76
C GLY A 127 -3.32 -39.01 6.03
N ALA A 128 -3.10 -39.10 4.72
CA ALA A 128 -3.41 -40.30 3.94
C ALA A 128 -2.54 -41.50 4.33
N ASP A 129 -1.23 -41.27 4.57
CA ASP A 129 -0.29 -42.32 4.96
C ASP A 129 -0.59 -42.90 6.35
N THR A 130 -1.04 -42.07 7.30
CA THR A 130 -1.40 -42.52 8.66
C THR A 130 -2.71 -43.32 8.71
N VAL A 131 -3.68 -43.02 7.85
CA VAL A 131 -4.93 -43.79 7.73
C VAL A 131 -4.71 -45.14 7.03
N GLY A 132 -3.76 -45.22 6.09
CA GLY A 132 -3.40 -46.47 5.40
C GLY A 132 -2.71 -47.52 6.29
N VAL A 133 -2.00 -47.09 7.34
CA VAL A 133 -1.30 -47.98 8.28
C VAL A 133 -2.23 -48.53 9.39
N GLY A 134 -3.41 -47.93 9.60
CA GLY A 134 -4.38 -48.35 10.63
C GLY A 134 -5.39 -49.44 10.21
N HIS A 135 -5.31 -49.95 8.98
CA HIS A 135 -6.27 -50.92 8.42
C HIS A 135 -5.64 -52.22 7.89
N ALA A 136 -4.44 -52.59 8.35
CA ALA A 136 -3.79 -53.87 8.06
C ALA A 136 -3.75 -54.78 9.30
#